data_AF-A0A6H1ZY19-F1
#
_entry.id   AF-A0A6H1ZY19-F1
#
_cell.length_a   1.000
_cell.length_b   1.000
_cell.length_c   1.000
_cell.angle_alpha   90.00
_cell.angle_beta   90.00
_cell.angle_gamma   90.00
#
_symmetry.space_group_name_H-M   'P 1'
#
loop_
_entity.id
_entity.type
_entity.pdbx_description
1 polymer ?
#
loop_
_entity_poly.entity_id
_entity_poly.type
_entity_poly.pdbx_seq_one_letter_code
_entity_poly.pdbx_strand_id
1 'polypeptide(L)'
;MSIIKNNKKAEKNLTKARDKKCESIAQEIIQIIARHNIDPKNMNHDDMLKVYGPVQKEINKLMKEKGLTISEVNYSWSVVQAVLDVVKNLSVESIQQAFEMAERKLFAVDNVKDVTLQNIDNVLLLN
;
A
#
# COMPACT_ATOMS: atom_id res chain seq x y z
N MET A 1 -7.19 36.80 -24.29
CA MET A 1 -6.98 36.19 -22.95
C MET A 1 -8.17 35.39 -22.39
N SER A 2 -9.38 35.48 -22.94
CA SER A 2 -10.57 34.76 -22.42
C SER A 2 -10.59 33.25 -22.74
N ILE A 3 -10.17 32.85 -23.94
CA ILE A 3 -10.22 31.45 -24.41
C ILE A 3 -9.29 30.53 -23.62
N ILE A 4 -8.08 31.01 -23.29
CA ILE A 4 -7.06 30.23 -22.56
C ILE A 4 -7.50 29.94 -21.11
N LYS A 5 -8.22 30.88 -20.47
CA LYS A 5 -8.74 30.68 -19.11
C LYS A 5 -9.89 29.67 -19.07
N ASN A 6 -10.72 29.63 -20.11
CA ASN A 6 -11.82 28.67 -20.20
C ASN A 6 -11.33 27.23 -20.45
N ASN A 7 -10.30 27.04 -21.28
CA ASN A 7 -9.70 25.71 -21.49
C ASN A 7 -9.07 25.13 -20.22
N LYS A 8 -8.31 25.92 -19.45
CA LYS A 8 -7.71 25.45 -18.19
C LYS A 8 -8.76 25.02 -17.14
N LYS A 9 -9.92 25.67 -17.12
CA LYS A 9 -11.02 25.32 -16.19
C LYS A 9 -11.73 24.03 -16.63
N ALA A 10 -11.93 23.84 -17.92
CA ALA A 10 -12.50 22.62 -18.48
C ALA A 10 -11.58 21.40 -18.26
N GLU A 11 -10.28 21.54 -18.53
CA GLU A 11 -9.28 20.51 -18.26
C GLU A 11 -9.27 20.09 -16.79
N LYS A 12 -9.21 21.06 -15.87
CA LYS A 12 -9.22 20.78 -14.42
C LYS A 12 -10.48 20.04 -13.96
N ASN A 13 -11.63 20.34 -14.57
CA ASN A 13 -12.88 19.65 -14.26
C ASN A 13 -12.90 18.21 -14.80
N LEU A 14 -12.36 18.00 -16.01
CA LEU A 14 -12.20 16.66 -16.61
C LEU A 14 -11.25 15.79 -15.78
N THR A 15 -10.13 16.36 -15.32
CA THR A 15 -9.21 15.66 -14.42
C THR A 15 -9.90 15.25 -13.13
N LYS A 16 -10.59 16.18 -12.45
CA LYS A 16 -11.34 15.87 -11.21
C LYS A 16 -12.41 14.80 -11.41
N ALA A 17 -13.12 14.81 -12.54
CA ALA A 17 -14.13 13.82 -12.84
C ALA A 17 -13.50 12.43 -13.05
N ARG A 18 -12.37 12.37 -13.78
CA ARG A 18 -11.59 11.15 -13.96
C ARG A 18 -11.06 10.63 -12.63
N ASP A 19 -10.49 11.51 -11.80
CA ASP A 19 -9.91 11.15 -10.51
C ASP A 19 -10.98 10.55 -9.59
N LYS A 20 -12.14 11.22 -9.46
CA LYS A 20 -13.25 10.71 -8.65
C LYS A 20 -13.78 9.35 -9.14
N LYS A 21 -13.85 9.16 -10.45
CA LYS A 21 -14.26 7.87 -11.05
C LYS A 21 -13.24 6.78 -10.71
N CYS A 22 -11.96 7.03 -10.96
CA CYS A 22 -10.90 6.05 -10.76
C CYS A 22 -10.63 5.77 -9.27
N GLU A 23 -10.84 6.73 -8.39
CA GLU A 23 -10.77 6.55 -6.94
C GLU A 23 -11.84 5.56 -6.46
N SER A 24 -13.10 5.72 -6.88
CA SER A 24 -14.17 4.77 -6.56
C SER A 24 -13.83 3.36 -7.03
N ILE A 25 -13.25 3.24 -8.23
CA ILE A 25 -12.86 1.94 -8.80
C ILE A 25 -11.69 1.34 -8.03
N ALA A 26 -10.68 2.15 -7.69
CA ALA A 26 -9.55 1.71 -6.89
C ALA A 26 -10.00 1.19 -5.51
N GLN A 27 -10.96 1.86 -4.88
CA GLN A 27 -11.58 1.38 -3.63
C GLN A 27 -12.28 0.02 -3.83
N GLU A 28 -13.06 -0.15 -4.90
CA GLU A 28 -13.71 -1.42 -5.23
C GLU A 28 -12.67 -2.54 -5.48
N ILE A 29 -11.56 -2.24 -6.15
CA ILE A 29 -10.45 -3.18 -6.37
C ILE A 29 -9.81 -3.59 -5.03
N ILE A 30 -9.51 -2.63 -4.15
CA ILE A 30 -8.95 -2.91 -2.83
C ILE A 30 -9.88 -3.80 -2.01
N GLN A 31 -11.20 -3.56 -2.08
CA GLN A 31 -12.18 -4.42 -1.41
C GLN A 31 -12.19 -5.84 -1.98
N ILE A 32 -12.08 -6.01 -3.31
CA ILE A 32 -11.98 -7.34 -3.93
C ILE A 32 -10.74 -8.08 -3.40
N ILE A 33 -9.59 -7.41 -3.37
CA ILE A 33 -8.34 -7.97 -2.84
C ILE A 33 -8.51 -8.38 -1.36
N ALA A 34 -9.07 -7.48 -0.54
CA ALA A 34 -9.26 -7.73 0.88
C ALA A 34 -10.22 -8.89 1.18
N ARG A 35 -11.32 -9.03 0.40
CA ARG A 35 -12.30 -10.11 0.58
C ARG A 35 -11.71 -11.50 0.33
N HIS A 36 -10.75 -11.60 -0.57
CA HIS A 36 -10.12 -12.87 -0.88
C HIS A 36 -9.12 -13.32 0.21
N ASN A 37 -8.73 -12.41 1.13
CA ASN A 37 -7.89 -12.68 2.29
C ASN A 37 -6.72 -13.63 1.98
N ILE A 38 -5.98 -13.31 0.91
CA ILE A 38 -4.88 -14.14 0.44
C ILE A 38 -3.74 -14.01 1.46
N ASP A 39 -3.36 -15.13 2.07
CA ASP A 39 -2.13 -15.23 2.85
C ASP A 39 -1.00 -15.74 1.95
N PRO A 40 -0.09 -14.88 1.47
CA PRO A 40 0.98 -15.33 0.59
C PRO A 40 2.07 -16.14 1.31
N LYS A 41 1.99 -16.33 2.64
CA LYS A 41 3.02 -17.06 3.39
C LYS A 41 3.13 -18.49 2.88
N ASN A 42 4.35 -18.85 2.48
CA ASN A 42 4.76 -20.19 2.06
C ASN A 42 4.06 -20.73 0.79
N MET A 43 3.49 -19.87 -0.06
CA MET A 43 2.98 -20.30 -1.36
C MET A 43 4.10 -20.43 -2.39
N ASN A 44 4.11 -21.54 -3.14
CA ASN A 44 4.92 -21.65 -4.35
C ASN A 44 4.32 -20.80 -5.50
N HIS A 45 5.06 -20.63 -6.59
CA HIS A 45 4.64 -19.79 -7.71
C HIS A 45 3.32 -20.26 -8.35
N ASP A 46 3.15 -21.58 -8.52
CA ASP A 46 1.96 -22.16 -9.15
C ASP A 46 0.70 -21.99 -8.28
N ASP A 47 0.84 -22.08 -6.96
CA ASP A 47 -0.25 -21.89 -6.03
C ASP A 47 -0.61 -20.41 -5.89
N MET A 48 0.36 -19.50 -6.01
CA MET A 48 0.07 -18.07 -6.15
C MET A 48 -0.82 -17.81 -7.37
N LEU A 49 -0.49 -18.35 -8.55
CA LEU A 49 -1.31 -18.14 -9.76
C LEU A 49 -2.75 -18.64 -9.60
N LYS A 50 -2.94 -19.79 -8.93
CA LYS A 50 -4.28 -20.33 -8.66
C LYS A 50 -5.08 -19.44 -7.70
N VAL A 51 -4.43 -18.88 -6.69
CA VAL A 51 -5.08 -18.08 -5.65
C VAL A 51 -5.37 -16.65 -6.13
N TYR A 52 -4.48 -16.05 -6.92
CA TYR A 52 -4.69 -14.71 -7.51
C TYR A 52 -5.58 -14.73 -8.76
N GLY A 53 -5.71 -15.86 -9.46
CA GLY A 53 -6.55 -15.99 -10.65
C GLY A 53 -8.01 -15.54 -10.43
N PRO A 54 -8.71 -16.00 -9.38
CA PRO A 54 -10.05 -15.52 -9.02
C PRO A 54 -10.12 -14.01 -8.77
N VAL A 55 -9.17 -13.45 -8.01
CA VAL A 55 -9.08 -12.01 -7.74
C VAL A 55 -8.98 -11.23 -9.03
N GLN A 56 -8.06 -11.64 -9.92
CA GLN A 56 -7.83 -10.98 -11.19
C GLN A 56 -9.07 -11.06 -12.10
N LYS A 57 -9.82 -12.18 -12.07
CA LYS A 57 -11.08 -12.32 -12.81
C LYS A 57 -12.14 -11.34 -12.31
N GLU A 58 -12.30 -11.18 -11.00
CA GLU A 58 -13.24 -10.21 -10.43
C GLU A 58 -12.87 -8.76 -10.76
N ILE A 59 -11.58 -8.41 -10.63
CA ILE A 59 -11.09 -7.08 -11.02
C ILE A 59 -11.35 -6.82 -12.50
N ASN A 60 -11.04 -7.80 -13.37
CA ASN A 60 -11.30 -7.66 -14.81
C ASN A 60 -12.79 -7.53 -15.12
N LYS A 61 -13.65 -8.24 -14.40
CA LYS A 61 -15.11 -8.12 -14.53
C LYS A 61 -15.58 -6.71 -14.12
N LEU A 62 -15.13 -6.21 -12.97
CA LEU A 62 -15.41 -4.85 -12.52
C LEU A 62 -14.98 -3.81 -13.55
N MET A 63 -13.77 -3.92 -14.09
CA MET A 63 -13.24 -2.97 -15.08
C MET A 63 -14.07 -2.94 -16.37
N LYS A 64 -14.54 -4.12 -16.82
CA LYS A 64 -15.44 -4.25 -17.98
C LYS A 64 -16.83 -3.67 -17.70
N GLU A 65 -17.42 -3.98 -16.55
CA GLU A 65 -18.74 -3.49 -16.14
C GLU A 65 -18.77 -1.96 -16.01
N LYS A 66 -17.66 -1.36 -15.56
CA LYS A 66 -17.51 0.11 -15.45
C LYS A 66 -17.11 0.78 -16.77
N GLY A 67 -16.94 -0.01 -17.85
CA GLY A 67 -16.61 0.49 -19.19
C GLY A 67 -15.31 1.30 -19.23
N LEU A 68 -14.26 0.83 -18.54
CA LEU A 68 -13.01 1.57 -18.45
C LEU A 68 -12.19 1.49 -19.73
N THR A 69 -11.60 2.61 -20.10
CA THR A 69 -10.53 2.66 -21.10
C THR A 69 -9.22 2.11 -20.51
N ILE A 70 -8.29 1.71 -21.36
CA ILE A 70 -6.95 1.24 -20.94
C ILE A 70 -6.24 2.30 -20.06
N SER A 71 -6.40 3.58 -20.40
CA SER A 71 -5.81 4.67 -19.62
C SER A 71 -6.39 4.77 -18.20
N GLU A 72 -7.72 4.61 -18.06
CA GLU A 72 -8.38 4.63 -16.75
C GLU A 72 -8.07 3.38 -15.92
N VAL A 73 -7.90 2.22 -16.57
CA VAL A 73 -7.44 0.99 -15.92
C VAL A 73 -6.05 1.20 -15.32
N ASN A 74 -5.10 1.68 -16.12
CA ASN A 74 -3.74 1.95 -15.66
C ASN A 74 -3.70 2.98 -14.54
N TYR A 75 -4.50 4.04 -14.66
CA TYR A 75 -4.57 5.07 -13.62
C TYR A 75 -5.20 4.52 -12.33
N SER A 76 -6.30 3.78 -12.40
CA SER A 76 -6.92 3.14 -11.24
C SER A 76 -5.93 2.18 -10.55
N TRP A 77 -5.16 1.41 -11.33
CA TRP A 77 -4.13 0.53 -10.80
C TRP A 77 -3.01 1.29 -10.08
N SER A 78 -2.56 2.42 -10.63
CA SER A 78 -1.56 3.27 -9.95
C SER A 78 -2.05 3.81 -8.61
N VAL A 79 -3.34 4.12 -8.49
CA VAL A 79 -3.96 4.55 -7.22
C VAL A 79 -3.97 3.39 -6.23
N VAL A 80 -4.35 2.19 -6.66
CA VAL A 80 -4.30 0.98 -5.82
C VAL A 80 -2.89 0.72 -5.31
N GLN A 81 -1.88 0.76 -6.18
CA GLN A 81 -0.48 0.56 -5.80
C GLN A 81 0.00 1.61 -4.78
N ALA A 82 -0.30 2.89 -5.00
CA ALA A 82 0.08 3.95 -4.07
C ALA A 82 -0.51 3.73 -2.67
N VAL A 83 -1.76 3.27 -2.57
CA VAL A 83 -2.38 2.95 -1.28
C VAL A 83 -1.68 1.76 -0.61
N LEU A 84 -1.39 0.70 -1.36
CA LEU A 84 -0.69 -0.46 -0.82
C LEU A 84 0.73 -0.12 -0.33
N ASP A 85 1.45 0.73 -1.07
CA ASP A 85 2.78 1.21 -0.69
C ASP A 85 2.74 2.03 0.60
N VAL A 86 1.74 2.92 0.76
CA VAL A 86 1.54 3.69 2.00
C VAL A 86 1.29 2.76 3.18
N VAL A 87 0.42 1.77 3.03
CA VAL A 87 0.11 0.80 4.11
C VAL A 87 1.34 -0.03 4.47
N LYS A 88 2.11 -0.47 3.47
CA LYS A 88 3.37 -1.19 3.67
C LYS A 88 4.36 -0.34 4.46
N ASN A 89 4.58 0.92 4.06
CA ASN A 89 5.51 1.81 4.72
C ASN A 89 5.10 2.08 6.16
N LEU A 90 3.82 2.38 6.41
CA LEU A 90 3.30 2.57 7.78
C LEU A 90 3.52 1.32 8.66
N SER A 91 3.31 0.13 8.09
CA SER A 91 3.52 -1.13 8.82
C SER A 91 4.99 -1.35 9.16
N VAL A 92 5.89 -1.11 8.20
CA VAL A 92 7.34 -1.24 8.40
C VAL A 92 7.85 -0.23 9.43
N GLU A 93 7.46 1.04 9.32
CA GLU A 93 7.83 2.09 10.27
C GLU A 93 7.33 1.79 11.67
N SER A 94 6.08 1.31 11.81
CA SER A 94 5.51 0.94 13.11
C SER A 94 6.26 -0.22 13.76
N ILE A 95 6.61 -1.24 12.99
CA ILE A 95 7.39 -2.39 13.47
C ILE A 95 8.80 -1.91 13.88
N GLN A 96 9.42 -1.07 13.06
CA GLN A 96 10.75 -0.52 13.37
C GLN A 96 10.74 0.29 14.67
N GLN A 97 9.74 1.15 14.87
CA GLN A 97 9.58 1.89 16.13
C GLN A 97 9.38 0.96 17.32
N ALA A 98 8.59 -0.12 17.16
CA ALA A 98 8.41 -1.10 18.21
C ALA A 98 9.71 -1.81 18.58
N PHE A 99 10.56 -2.14 17.58
CA PHE A 99 11.89 -2.69 17.81
C PHE A 99 12.80 -1.68 18.51
N GLU A 100 12.87 -0.43 18.04
CA GLU A 100 13.69 0.60 18.70
C GLU A 100 13.26 0.83 20.16
N MET A 101 11.95 0.80 20.45
CA MET A 101 11.45 0.89 21.82
C MET A 101 11.82 -0.33 22.66
N ALA A 102 11.76 -1.53 22.09
CA ALA A 102 12.17 -2.76 22.76
C ALA A 102 13.68 -2.76 23.05
N GLU A 103 14.51 -2.33 22.10
CA GLU A 103 15.96 -2.20 22.26
C GLU A 103 16.32 -1.17 23.33
N ARG A 104 15.70 0.01 23.31
CA ARG A 104 15.87 1.03 24.36
C ARG A 104 15.55 0.48 25.75
N LYS A 105 14.46 -0.28 25.88
CA LYS A 105 14.08 -0.93 27.14
C LYS A 105 15.06 -2.02 27.54
N LEU A 106 15.48 -2.87 26.60
CA LEU A 106 16.39 -3.98 26.84
C LEU A 106 17.76 -3.49 27.33
N PHE A 107 18.31 -2.46 26.69
CA PHE A 107 19.63 -1.92 27.02
C PHE A 107 19.60 -0.76 28.02
N ALA A 108 18.41 -0.37 28.49
CA ALA A 108 18.18 0.76 29.39
C ALA A 108 18.81 2.08 28.88
N VAL A 109 18.65 2.38 27.58
CA VAL A 109 19.16 3.59 26.93
C VAL A 109 18.04 4.41 26.31
N ASP A 110 18.19 5.74 26.31
CA ASP A 110 17.21 6.64 25.69
C ASP A 110 17.29 6.64 24.16
N ASN A 111 18.44 6.26 23.60
CA ASN A 111 18.68 6.13 22.17
C ASN A 111 19.47 4.85 21.88
N VAL A 112 19.04 4.07 20.89
CA VAL A 112 19.71 2.82 20.47
C VAL A 112 21.15 3.08 20.01
N LYS A 113 21.45 4.30 19.53
CA LYS A 113 22.82 4.69 19.16
C LYS A 113 23.78 4.79 20.36
N ASP A 114 23.25 4.86 21.57
CA ASP A 114 24.02 4.98 22.82
C ASP A 114 24.27 3.62 23.48
N VAL A 115 23.90 2.52 22.82
CA VAL A 115 24.22 1.17 23.28
C VAL A 115 25.74 0.98 23.29
N THR A 116 26.31 0.83 24.49
CA THR A 116 27.73 0.52 24.68
C THR A 116 27.96 -0.98 24.89
N LEU A 117 29.22 -1.44 24.77
CA LEU A 117 29.60 -2.82 25.10
C LEU A 117 29.21 -3.20 26.54
N GLN A 118 29.24 -2.27 27.49
CA GLN A 118 28.79 -2.52 28.87
C GLN A 118 27.28 -2.77 28.96
N ASN A 119 26.46 -2.09 28.15
CA ASN A 119 25.02 -2.36 28.10
C ASN A 119 24.74 -3.78 27.57
N ILE A 120 25.54 -4.24 26.60
CA ILE A 120 25.43 -5.58 26.02
C ILE A 120 25.84 -6.64 27.04
N ASP A 121 27.00 -6.46 27.69
CA ASP A 121 27.47 -7.39 28.72
C ASP A 121 26.48 -7.50 29.89
N ASN A 122 25.88 -6.38 30.33
CA ASN A 122 24.88 -6.40 31.39
C ASN A 122 23.64 -7.24 31.04
N VAL A 123 23.17 -7.20 29.79
CA VAL A 123 22.00 -7.99 29.34
C VAL A 123 22.35 -9.47 29.16
N LEU A 124 23.56 -9.77 28.70
CA LEU A 124 24.00 -11.15 28.44
C LEU A 124 24.46 -11.91 29.69
N LEU A 125 24.94 -11.20 30.72
CA LEU A 125 25.42 -11.80 31.98
C LEU A 125 24.32 -11.92 33.05
N LEU A 126 23.16 -11.27 32.86
CA LEU A 126 21.98 -11.37 33.73
C LEU A 126 21.00 -12.48 33.31
N ASN A 127 21.24 -13.16 32.19
CA ASN A 127 20.54 -14.38 31.76
C ASN A 127 21.45 -15.60 31.86
#